data_AF-A0A382PB53-F1
#
_entry.id   AF-A0A382PB53-F1
#
_cell.length_a   1.000
_cell.length_b   1.000
_cell.length_c   1.000
_cell.angle_alpha   90.00
_cell.angle_beta   90.00
_cell.angle_gamma   90.00
#
_symmetry.space_group_name_H-M   'P 1'
#
loop_
_entity.id
_entity.type
_entity.pdbx_description
1 polymer ?
#
loop_
_entity_poly.entity_id
_entity_poly.type
_entity_poly.pdbx_seq_one_letter_code
_entity_poly.pdbx_strand_id
1 'polypeptide(L)'
;MTVIAPHPDDEVLGAGATIARFADEGIEVSVLIVSGHLPPLYPPEAFETTRREAEEALKILGASRWEFLQIPATKVHQIPVAELNGKISRFVRETNPEVVLLPFPDRHIDHRTIFDASVVACRPVHDRAPRIVLAYETLSETHWNVPGVEPAFVPEFYV
;
A
#
# COMPACT_ATOMS: atom_id res chain seq x y z
N MET A 1 -5.35 3.99 11.43
CA MET A 1 -5.50 3.29 10.14
C MET A 1 -4.15 3.20 9.46
N THR A 2 -3.90 2.13 8.70
CA THR A 2 -2.71 2.01 7.86
C THR A 2 -3.09 1.75 6.42
N VAL A 3 -2.47 2.45 5.48
CA VAL A 3 -2.55 2.16 4.04
C VAL A 3 -1.21 1.58 3.59
N ILE A 4 -1.24 0.46 2.88
CA ILE A 4 -0.04 -0.13 2.25
C ILE A 4 -0.16 0.13 0.76
N ALA A 5 0.75 0.92 0.22
CA ALA A 5 0.78 1.36 -1.16
C ALA A 5 1.95 0.73 -1.94
N PRO A 6 1.71 0.14 -3.12
CA PRO A 6 2.76 -0.38 -3.96
C PRO A 6 3.77 0.65 -4.41
N HIS A 7 3.32 1.77 -4.95
CA HIS A 7 4.14 2.87 -5.47
C HIS A 7 3.73 4.21 -4.86
N PRO A 8 4.56 5.27 -4.99
CA PRO A 8 4.17 6.62 -4.58
C PRO A 8 3.13 7.15 -5.57
N ASP A 9 1.86 7.22 -5.13
CA ASP A 9 0.65 7.70 -5.82
C ASP A 9 -0.55 6.79 -5.53
N ASP A 10 -0.32 5.48 -5.41
CA ASP A 10 -1.34 4.46 -5.20
C ASP A 10 -2.20 4.72 -3.96
N GLU A 11 -1.60 5.25 -2.89
CA GLU A 11 -2.35 5.64 -1.68
C GLU A 11 -3.33 6.77 -1.96
N VAL A 12 -2.96 7.71 -2.85
CA VAL A 12 -3.79 8.86 -3.21
C VAL A 12 -4.87 8.42 -4.19
N LEU A 13 -4.49 7.68 -5.23
CA LEU A 13 -5.40 7.19 -6.27
C LEU A 13 -6.47 6.25 -5.70
N GLY A 14 -6.08 5.36 -4.81
CA GLY A 14 -6.98 4.35 -4.26
C GLY A 14 -7.66 4.73 -2.95
N ALA A 15 -6.95 5.42 -2.05
CA ALA A 15 -7.44 5.69 -0.69
C ALA A 15 -7.37 7.17 -0.28
N GLY A 16 -7.03 8.10 -1.17
CA GLY A 16 -6.73 9.49 -0.81
C GLY A 16 -7.90 10.19 -0.09
N ALA A 17 -9.12 10.03 -0.59
CA ALA A 17 -10.31 10.59 0.04
C ALA A 17 -10.58 9.97 1.43
N THR A 18 -10.36 8.67 1.57
CA THR A 18 -10.50 7.96 2.86
C THR A 18 -9.44 8.41 3.86
N ILE A 19 -8.18 8.58 3.43
CA ILE A 19 -7.10 9.13 4.25
C ILE A 19 -7.49 10.52 4.77
N ALA A 20 -7.87 11.44 3.87
CA ALA A 20 -8.23 12.80 4.23
C ALA A 20 -9.39 12.86 5.22
N ARG A 21 -10.45 12.08 4.98
CA ARG A 21 -11.60 12.03 5.88
C ARG A 21 -11.23 11.51 7.26
N PHE A 22 -10.51 10.39 7.34
CA PHE A 22 -10.16 9.78 8.62
C PHE A 22 -9.22 10.68 9.42
N ALA A 23 -8.29 11.37 8.74
CA ALA A 23 -7.44 12.37 9.37
C ALA A 23 -8.24 13.55 9.93
N ASP A 24 -9.24 14.07 9.19
CA ASP A 24 -10.13 15.15 9.64
C ASP A 24 -10.99 14.73 10.85
N GLU A 25 -11.37 13.44 10.91
CA GLU A 25 -12.05 12.83 12.07
C GLU A 25 -11.10 12.56 13.27
N GLY A 26 -9.82 12.93 13.17
CA GLY A 26 -8.82 12.79 14.25
C GLY A 26 -8.25 11.38 14.39
N ILE A 27 -8.45 10.50 13.40
CA ILE A 27 -7.85 9.16 13.37
C ILE A 27 -6.42 9.27 12.88
N GLU A 28 -5.48 8.65 13.60
CA GLU A 28 -4.10 8.55 13.13
C GLU A 28 -4.02 7.68 11.87
N VAL A 29 -3.58 8.27 10.76
CA VAL A 29 -3.38 7.58 9.48
C VAL A 29 -1.90 7.42 9.19
N SER A 30 -1.49 6.19 8.93
CA SER A 30 -0.12 5.84 8.53
C SER A 30 -0.08 5.25 7.13
N VAL A 31 1.00 5.51 6.38
CA VAL A 31 1.14 5.00 5.00
C VAL A 31 2.50 4.32 4.80
N LEU A 32 2.48 3.09 4.29
CA LEU A 32 3.69 2.38 3.87
C LEU A 32 3.76 2.37 2.35
N ILE A 33 4.79 2.98 1.79
CA ILE A 33 5.06 2.95 0.34
C ILE A 33 6.19 1.95 0.09
N VAL A 34 5.90 0.88 -0.64
CA VAL A 34 6.79 -0.29 -0.70
C VAL A 34 7.87 -0.14 -1.78
N SER A 35 7.50 0.32 -2.96
CA SER A 35 8.40 0.38 -4.11
C SER A 35 8.40 1.76 -4.76
N GLY A 36 9.26 1.96 -5.75
CA GLY A 36 9.31 3.21 -6.50
C GLY A 36 10.30 3.18 -7.65
N HIS A 37 10.32 4.25 -8.44
CA HIS A 37 11.16 4.41 -9.63
C HIS A 37 12.66 4.52 -9.28
N LEU A 38 13.28 3.37 -8.99
CA LEU A 38 14.68 3.25 -8.57
C LEU A 38 15.53 2.48 -9.60
N PRO A 39 16.87 2.53 -9.48
CA PRO A 39 17.76 1.68 -10.27
C PRO A 39 17.44 0.18 -10.11
N PRO A 40 17.67 -0.64 -11.14
CA PRO A 40 18.40 -0.33 -12.38
C PRO A 40 17.53 0.25 -13.51
N LEU A 41 16.20 0.30 -13.36
CA LEU A 41 15.30 0.71 -14.43
C LEU A 41 15.17 2.24 -14.54
N TYR A 42 15.27 2.92 -13.42
CA TYR A 42 15.11 4.38 -13.34
C TYR A 42 16.33 5.01 -12.68
N PRO A 43 16.67 6.26 -13.05
CA PRO A 43 17.70 7.01 -12.38
C PRO A 43 17.23 7.37 -10.94
N PRO A 44 18.14 7.44 -9.94
CA PRO A 44 17.77 7.75 -8.55
C PRO A 44 16.93 9.04 -8.38
N GLU A 45 17.11 10.02 -9.26
CA GLU A 45 16.40 11.30 -9.29
C GLU A 45 14.89 11.14 -9.56
N ALA A 46 14.50 10.07 -10.27
CA ALA A 46 13.09 9.76 -10.51
C ALA A 46 12.38 9.43 -9.20
N PHE A 47 12.99 8.56 -8.38
CA PHE A 47 12.46 8.25 -7.05
C PHE A 47 12.40 9.49 -6.16
N GLU A 48 13.47 10.28 -6.11
CA GLU A 48 13.51 11.48 -5.26
C GLU A 48 12.42 12.51 -5.62
N THR A 49 12.09 12.64 -6.91
CA THR A 49 10.96 13.47 -7.35
C THR A 49 9.64 12.93 -6.79
N THR A 50 9.32 11.66 -7.10
CA THR A 50 8.06 11.04 -6.67
C THR A 50 7.93 10.92 -5.14
N ARG A 51 9.04 10.76 -4.42
CA ARG A 51 9.06 10.74 -2.95
C ARG A 51 8.63 12.08 -2.38
N ARG A 52 9.15 13.20 -2.91
CA ARG A 52 8.78 14.55 -2.46
C ARG A 52 7.32 14.84 -2.76
N GLU A 53 6.85 14.49 -3.95
CA GLU A 53 5.45 14.66 -4.35
C GLU A 53 4.50 13.86 -3.42
N ALA A 54 4.83 12.59 -3.14
CA ALA A 54 4.07 11.77 -2.21
C ALA A 54 4.09 12.33 -0.78
N GLU A 55 5.24 12.79 -0.27
CA GLU A 55 5.33 13.42 1.04
C GLU A 55 4.50 14.72 1.14
N GLU A 56 4.43 15.51 0.08
CA GLU A 56 3.58 16.71 0.02
C GLU A 56 2.10 16.34 -0.02
N ALA A 57 1.72 15.35 -0.83
CA ALA A 57 0.35 14.84 -0.89
C ALA A 57 -0.10 14.28 0.47
N LEU A 58 0.71 13.45 1.12
CA LEU A 58 0.41 12.87 2.44
C LEU A 58 0.20 13.93 3.52
N LYS A 59 0.97 15.03 3.49
CA LYS A 59 0.77 16.17 4.39
C LYS A 59 -0.56 16.88 4.13
N ILE A 60 -0.93 17.07 2.87
CA ILE A 60 -2.22 17.67 2.49
C ILE A 60 -3.38 16.78 2.96
N LEU A 61 -3.23 15.46 2.83
CA LEU A 61 -4.22 14.48 3.27
C LEU A 61 -4.27 14.28 4.80
N GLY A 62 -3.37 14.90 5.57
CA GLY A 62 -3.35 14.81 7.02
C GLY A 62 -2.83 13.48 7.58
N ALA A 63 -2.09 12.68 6.80
CA ALA A 63 -1.42 11.50 7.33
C ALA A 63 -0.39 11.89 8.39
N SER A 64 -0.30 11.12 9.48
CA SER A 64 0.58 11.44 10.63
C SER A 64 1.91 10.70 10.59
N ARG A 65 2.01 9.60 9.83
CA ARG A 65 3.22 8.80 9.70
C ARG A 65 3.33 8.17 8.31
N TRP A 66 4.53 8.11 7.75
CA TRP A 66 4.77 7.33 6.54
C TRP A 66 6.19 6.77 6.48
N GLU A 67 6.39 5.73 5.67
CA GLU A 67 7.69 5.11 5.43
C GLU A 67 7.80 4.64 3.97
N PHE A 68 8.99 4.80 3.39
CA PHE A 68 9.34 4.26 2.08
C PHE A 68 10.30 3.07 2.24
N LEU A 69 9.95 1.88 1.75
CA LEU A 69 10.84 0.71 1.79
C LEU A 69 11.91 0.72 0.68
N GLN A 70 11.77 1.59 -0.32
CA GLN A 70 12.76 1.82 -1.39
C GLN A 70 13.13 0.54 -2.17
N ILE A 71 12.14 -0.28 -2.49
CA ILE A 71 12.34 -1.45 -3.36
C ILE A 71 12.17 -0.98 -4.82
N PRO A 72 13.05 -1.35 -5.76
CA PRO A 72 12.84 -0.96 -7.16
C PRO A 72 11.52 -1.50 -7.73
N ALA A 73 10.75 -0.63 -8.37
CA ALA A 73 9.51 -0.99 -9.05
C ALA A 73 9.75 -2.09 -10.08
N THR A 74 8.77 -2.98 -10.24
CA THR A 74 8.77 -4.24 -10.98
C THR A 74 9.78 -5.28 -10.47
N LYS A 75 10.46 -5.03 -9.35
CA LYS A 75 11.44 -5.96 -8.75
C LYS A 75 11.00 -6.49 -7.39
N VAL A 76 9.82 -6.12 -6.89
CA VAL A 76 9.34 -6.54 -5.56
C VAL A 76 9.23 -8.06 -5.48
N HIS A 77 8.74 -8.70 -6.55
CA HIS A 77 8.65 -10.16 -6.68
C HIS A 77 10.00 -10.91 -6.63
N GLN A 78 11.13 -10.18 -6.72
CA GLN A 78 12.48 -10.76 -6.63
C GLN A 78 13.02 -10.76 -5.19
N ILE A 79 12.38 -10.03 -4.28
CA ILE A 79 12.74 -10.02 -2.87
C ILE A 79 12.31 -11.35 -2.24
N PRO A 80 13.16 -12.01 -1.43
CA PRO A 80 12.75 -13.20 -0.71
C PRO A 80 11.47 -12.96 0.09
N VAL A 81 10.48 -13.84 -0.07
CA VAL A 81 9.15 -13.68 0.54
C VAL A 81 9.23 -13.42 2.04
N ALA A 82 10.11 -14.13 2.75
CA ALA A 82 10.31 -13.93 4.19
C ALA A 82 10.81 -12.52 4.54
N GLU A 83 11.66 -11.94 3.69
CA GLU A 83 12.17 -10.58 3.88
C GLU A 83 11.08 -9.54 3.64
N LEU A 84 10.35 -9.64 2.52
CA LEU A 84 9.25 -8.70 2.22
C LEU A 84 8.17 -8.75 3.31
N ASN A 85 7.75 -9.95 3.70
CA ASN A 85 6.81 -10.16 4.80
C ASN A 85 7.33 -9.53 6.10
N GLY A 86 8.62 -9.67 6.39
CA GLY A 86 9.26 -9.10 7.56
C GLY A 86 9.22 -7.56 7.57
N LYS A 87 9.51 -6.91 6.44
CA LYS A 87 9.47 -5.45 6.31
C LYS A 87 8.06 -4.89 6.49
N ILE A 88 7.06 -5.47 5.81
CA ILE A 88 5.66 -5.02 5.93
C ILE A 88 5.11 -5.30 7.34
N SER A 89 5.37 -6.50 7.88
CA SER A 89 4.94 -6.86 9.24
C SER A 89 5.56 -5.96 10.31
N ARG A 90 6.80 -5.48 10.12
CA ARG A 90 7.41 -4.50 11.02
C ARG A 90 6.55 -3.24 11.07
N PHE A 91 6.26 -2.64 9.92
CA PHE A 91 5.49 -1.40 9.85
C PHE A 91 4.09 -1.56 10.46
N VAL A 92 3.38 -2.63 10.11
CA VAL A 92 2.04 -2.91 10.67
C VAL A 92 2.10 -3.07 12.20
N ARG A 93 3.11 -3.75 12.75
CA ARG A 93 3.26 -3.89 14.21
C ARG A 93 3.60 -2.57 14.90
N GLU A 94 4.45 -1.75 14.30
CA GLU A 94 4.86 -0.47 14.86
C GLU A 94 3.77 0.59 14.81
N THR A 95 2.86 0.50 13.84
CA THR A 95 1.70 1.40 13.72
C THR A 95 0.47 0.87 14.44
N ASN A 96 0.43 -0.43 14.75
CA ASN A 96 -0.63 -1.12 15.49
C ASN A 96 -2.05 -0.70 15.04
N PRO A 97 -2.37 -0.77 13.72
CA PRO A 97 -3.60 -0.24 13.20
C PRO A 97 -4.78 -1.15 13.49
N GLU A 98 -5.95 -0.56 13.75
CA GLU A 98 -7.21 -1.30 13.79
C GLU A 98 -7.73 -1.66 12.38
N VAL A 99 -7.47 -0.78 11.41
CA VAL A 99 -7.88 -0.90 10.00
C VAL A 99 -6.66 -0.85 9.10
N VAL A 100 -6.53 -1.81 8.18
CA VAL A 100 -5.53 -1.82 7.11
C VAL A 100 -6.20 -1.79 5.74
N LEU A 101 -5.79 -0.85 4.90
CA LEU A 101 -6.08 -0.81 3.47
C LEU A 101 -4.87 -1.34 2.70
N LEU A 102 -5.08 -2.33 1.83
CA LEU A 102 -4.05 -2.97 1.01
C LEU A 102 -4.44 -2.93 -0.48
N PRO A 103 -3.49 -3.01 -1.43
CA PRO A 103 -3.81 -2.90 -2.85
C PRO A 103 -4.59 -4.13 -3.30
N PHE A 104 -5.56 -3.98 -4.20
CA PHE A 104 -6.15 -5.12 -4.89
C PHE A 104 -5.09 -5.83 -5.76
N PRO A 105 -5.06 -7.18 -5.84
CA PRO A 105 -4.12 -7.91 -6.68
C PRO A 105 -4.51 -7.82 -8.17
N ASP A 106 -4.27 -6.65 -8.75
CA ASP A 106 -4.50 -6.33 -10.16
C ASP A 106 -3.37 -6.80 -11.09
N ARG A 107 -3.36 -6.41 -12.37
CA ARG A 107 -2.44 -6.95 -13.36
C ARG A 107 -0.97 -6.61 -13.06
N HIS A 108 -0.70 -5.56 -12.29
CA HIS A 108 0.63 -5.13 -11.94
C HIS A 108 1.28 -6.09 -10.93
N ILE A 109 2.43 -6.67 -11.28
CA ILE A 109 3.05 -7.75 -10.49
C ILE A 109 3.42 -7.32 -9.06
N ASP A 110 3.81 -6.06 -8.88
CA ASP A 110 4.13 -5.53 -7.56
C ASP A 110 2.87 -5.44 -6.68
N HIS A 111 1.72 -5.05 -7.24
CA HIS A 111 0.46 -4.96 -6.48
C HIS A 111 0.09 -6.33 -5.92
N ARG A 112 0.21 -7.40 -6.73
CA ARG A 112 -0.01 -8.79 -6.29
C ARG A 112 0.96 -9.24 -5.22
N THR A 113 2.26 -9.00 -5.46
CA THR A 113 3.31 -9.43 -4.52
C THR A 113 3.14 -8.74 -3.16
N ILE A 114 2.76 -7.46 -3.18
CA ILE A 114 2.57 -6.65 -1.99
C ILE A 114 1.24 -7.01 -1.32
N PHE A 115 0.18 -7.27 -2.08
CA PHE A 115 -1.07 -7.83 -1.57
C PHE A 115 -0.80 -9.10 -0.74
N ASP A 116 -0.11 -10.08 -1.32
CA ASP A 116 0.18 -11.35 -0.65
C ASP A 116 0.96 -11.13 0.66
N ALA A 117 2.00 -10.30 0.62
CA ALA A 117 2.81 -9.98 1.80
C ALA A 117 2.02 -9.18 2.87
N SER A 118 1.12 -8.29 2.44
CA SER A 118 0.24 -7.51 3.32
C SER A 118 -0.77 -8.40 4.02
N VAL A 119 -1.37 -9.35 3.30
CA VAL A 119 -2.29 -10.34 3.89
C VAL A 119 -1.56 -11.19 4.95
N VAL A 120 -0.31 -11.59 4.69
CA VAL A 120 0.50 -12.31 5.70
C VAL A 120 0.74 -11.46 6.95
N ALA A 121 1.02 -10.16 6.79
CA ALA A 121 1.24 -9.22 7.88
C ALA A 121 -0.03 -8.94 8.72
N CYS A 122 -1.21 -9.10 8.13
CA CYS A 122 -2.49 -8.83 8.78
C CYS A 122 -3.18 -10.07 9.36
N ARG A 123 -2.53 -11.25 9.36
CA ARG A 123 -3.16 -12.48 9.86
C ARG A 123 -3.60 -12.35 11.32
N PRO A 124 -4.80 -12.83 11.69
CA PRO A 124 -5.34 -12.73 13.05
C PRO A 124 -4.76 -13.80 13.99
N VAL A 125 -3.43 -13.79 14.15
CA VAL A 125 -2.69 -14.78 14.96
C VAL A 125 -2.20 -14.21 16.30
N HIS A 126 -2.53 -12.95 16.59
CA HIS A 126 -2.20 -12.28 17.86
C HIS A 126 -3.22 -11.18 18.18
N ASP A 127 -3.34 -10.81 19.45
CA ASP A 127 -4.36 -9.85 19.95
C ASP A 127 -4.27 -8.45 19.33
N ARG A 128 -3.09 -8.08 18.82
CA ARG A 128 -2.83 -6.80 18.14
C ARG A 128 -3.03 -6.83 16.62
N ALA A 129 -3.61 -7.91 16.09
CA ALA A 129 -3.82 -8.00 14.65
C ALA A 129 -4.89 -6.97 14.22
N PRO A 130 -4.79 -6.40 13.01
CA PRO A 130 -5.83 -5.52 12.50
C PRO A 130 -7.19 -6.20 12.56
N ARG A 131 -8.22 -5.47 12.97
CA ARG A 131 -9.60 -5.97 13.08
C ARG A 131 -10.31 -5.93 11.74
N ILE A 132 -9.93 -4.96 10.90
CA ILE A 132 -10.51 -4.73 9.58
C ILE A 132 -9.36 -4.69 8.58
N VAL A 133 -9.48 -5.49 7.53
CA VAL A 133 -8.54 -5.52 6.41
C VAL A 133 -9.37 -5.39 5.14
N LEU A 134 -9.14 -4.33 4.37
CA LEU A 134 -9.87 -4.04 3.13
C LEU A 134 -8.89 -3.90 1.98
N ALA A 135 -9.32 -4.28 0.78
CA ALA A 135 -8.59 -3.97 -0.44
C ALA A 135 -9.15 -2.70 -1.08
N TYR A 136 -8.27 -1.87 -1.65
CA TYR A 136 -8.65 -0.72 -2.46
C TYR A 136 -8.25 -0.92 -3.93
N GLU A 137 -8.99 -0.29 -4.84
CA GLU A 137 -8.63 -0.27 -6.26
C GLU A 137 -7.62 0.83 -6.58
N THR A 138 -6.68 0.54 -7.48
CA THR A 138 -5.92 1.58 -8.19
C THR A 138 -6.45 1.66 -9.62
N LEU A 139 -7.11 2.76 -9.98
CA LEU A 139 -7.84 2.91 -11.25
C LEU A 139 -6.99 2.73 -12.53
N SER A 140 -5.67 2.88 -12.45
CA SER A 140 -4.76 2.65 -13.58
C SER A 140 -4.62 1.18 -13.96
N GLU A 141 -4.77 0.26 -13.00
CA GLU A 141 -4.38 -1.15 -13.13
C GLU A 141 -5.53 -2.14 -12.84
N THR A 142 -6.48 -1.77 -11.99
CA THR A 142 -7.49 -2.68 -11.40
C THR A 142 -8.29 -3.50 -12.41
N HIS A 143 -8.65 -2.91 -13.55
CA HIS A 143 -9.52 -3.55 -14.54
C HIS A 143 -8.78 -4.32 -15.63
N TRP A 144 -7.47 -4.52 -15.51
CA TRP A 144 -6.66 -5.27 -16.49
C TRP A 144 -6.51 -6.77 -16.18
N ASN A 145 -7.09 -7.25 -15.07
CA ASN A 145 -7.16 -8.68 -14.76
C ASN A 145 -7.94 -9.43 -15.83
N VAL A 146 -7.49 -10.65 -16.18
CA VAL A 146 -8.09 -11.46 -17.24
C VAL A 146 -9.50 -11.91 -16.82
N PRO A 147 -10.57 -11.46 -17.53
CA PRO A 147 -11.94 -11.78 -17.14
C PRO A 147 -12.21 -13.29 -17.11
N GLY A 148 -12.83 -13.75 -16.02
CA GLY A 148 -13.19 -15.17 -15.83
C GLY A 148 -12.02 -16.10 -15.48
N VAL A 149 -10.78 -15.59 -15.47
CA VAL A 149 -9.58 -16.34 -15.05
C VAL A 149 -9.04 -15.78 -13.73
N GLU A 150 -9.06 -14.46 -13.58
CA GLU A 150 -8.54 -13.76 -12.41
C GLU A 150 -9.67 -13.02 -11.67
N PRO A 151 -9.47 -12.68 -10.38
CA PRO A 151 -10.46 -11.92 -9.63
C PRO A 151 -10.75 -10.57 -10.29
N ALA A 152 -12.04 -10.22 -10.37
CA ALA A 152 -12.48 -8.85 -10.63
C ALA A 152 -12.56 -8.09 -9.31
N PHE A 153 -12.29 -6.80 -9.33
CA PHE A 153 -12.59 -5.93 -8.19
C PHE A 153 -14.10 -5.76 -8.09
N VAL A 154 -14.68 -6.24 -6.98
CA VAL A 154 -16.11 -6.15 -6.67
C VAL A 154 -16.23 -5.48 -5.30
N PRO A 155 -16.42 -4.14 -5.25
CA PRO A 155 -16.44 -3.43 -3.98
C PRO A 155 -17.64 -3.84 -3.14
N GLU A 156 -17.39 -4.22 -1.89
CA GLU A 156 -18.42 -4.58 -0.90
C GLU A 156 -18.49 -3.59 0.28
N PHE A 157 -17.54 -2.64 0.34
CA PHE A 157 -17.45 -1.61 1.36
C PHE A 157 -17.30 -0.24 0.70
N TYR A 158 -18.07 0.74 1.17
CA TYR A 158 -18.09 2.10 0.66
C TYR A 158 -17.85 3.06 1.84
N VAL A 159 -16.95 4.02 1.64
CA VAL A 159 -16.57 5.02 2.65
C VAL A 159 -17.45 6.25 2.50
#